data_AF-A0AA39LPW4-F1
#
_entry.id   AF-A0AA39LPW4-F1
#
_cell.length_a   1.000
_cell.length_b   1.000
_cell.length_c   1.000
_cell.angle_alpha   90.00
_cell.angle_beta   90.00
_cell.angle_gamma   90.00
#
_symmetry.space_group_name_H-M   'P 1'
#
loop_
_entity.id
_entity.type
_entity.pdbx_description
1 polymer ?
#
loop_
_entity_poly.entity_id
_entity_poly.type
_entity_poly.pdbx_seq_one_letter_code
_entity_poly.pdbx_strand_id
1 'polypeptide(L)'
;MSLAGGERFCTRGAVSIAAMLLPLALLSLASASAQRLYYPPPTSHLKMDKSCVMTADVKNDSRFDCQGAKFQVSRGFFQPCSQHSHCYDSREPSDWCVMAPDFTWTNKGCHCDKKLGSCIIERFNRRSHDMQWAFCTPKKEFYCESRHYQWMQPQKAKKQ
;
A
#
# COMPACT_ATOMS: atom_id res chain seq x y z
N MET A 1 6.08 3.58 101.91
CA MET A 1 5.70 2.53 100.92
C MET A 1 4.46 3.01 100.19
N SER A 2 4.58 3.27 98.88
CA SER A 2 3.57 3.05 97.83
C SER A 2 3.93 3.91 96.64
N LEU A 3 4.15 3.22 95.52
CA LEU A 3 4.61 3.73 94.24
C LEU A 3 3.46 4.34 93.43
N ALA A 4 3.86 5.36 92.67
CA ALA A 4 3.09 6.08 91.67
C ALA A 4 2.83 5.23 90.40
N GLY A 5 1.81 5.63 89.64
CA GLY A 5 1.54 5.14 88.29
C GLY A 5 2.27 5.92 87.18
N GLY A 6 2.06 5.51 85.92
CA GLY A 6 2.33 6.32 84.73
C GLY A 6 2.98 5.62 83.53
N GLU A 7 2.15 5.37 82.50
CA GLU A 7 2.38 5.53 81.04
C GLU A 7 3.62 4.97 80.27
N ARG A 8 3.26 4.21 79.21
CA ARG A 8 3.66 4.25 77.78
C ARG A 8 5.07 3.83 77.28
N PHE A 9 4.98 2.98 76.25
CA PHE A 9 5.73 2.91 74.96
C PHE A 9 7.18 2.41 74.91
N CYS A 10 7.40 1.37 74.08
CA CYS A 10 8.55 0.99 73.23
C CYS A 10 8.44 -0.53 72.96
N THR A 11 8.68 -1.16 71.82
CA THR A 11 9.28 -0.84 70.52
C THR A 11 8.84 -1.98 69.58
N ARG A 12 8.33 -1.69 68.38
CA ARG A 12 8.15 -2.72 67.34
C ARG A 12 9.30 -2.59 66.34
N GLY A 13 9.96 -3.72 66.13
CA GLY A 13 11.27 -3.84 65.50
C GLY A 13 11.32 -3.41 64.03
N ALA A 14 12.53 -3.03 63.64
CA ALA A 14 12.94 -2.87 62.26
C ALA A 14 13.39 -4.23 61.69
N VAL A 15 12.83 -4.63 60.54
CA VAL A 15 13.57 -5.39 59.52
C VAL A 15 13.16 -4.84 58.17
N SER A 16 14.14 -4.26 57.49
CA SER A 16 14.05 -3.72 56.14
C SER A 16 14.24 -4.86 55.15
N ILE A 17 13.26 -5.10 54.27
CA ILE A 17 13.47 -5.85 53.03
C ILE A 17 12.82 -5.02 51.92
N ALA A 18 13.67 -4.29 51.21
CA ALA A 18 13.33 -3.65 49.95
C ALA A 18 12.99 -4.75 48.92
N ALA A 19 11.71 -4.96 48.65
CA ALA A 19 11.25 -5.83 47.57
C ALA A 19 10.76 -4.95 46.41
N MET A 20 11.68 -4.82 45.46
CA MET A 20 11.59 -4.29 44.10
C MET A 20 10.19 -3.98 43.54
N LEU A 21 10.02 -2.71 43.20
CA LEU A 21 9.09 -2.25 42.18
C LEU A 21 9.47 -2.88 40.84
N LEU A 22 8.69 -3.84 40.35
CA LEU A 22 8.73 -4.29 38.96
C LEU A 22 7.63 -3.54 38.19
N PRO A 23 7.94 -2.48 37.43
CA PRO A 23 7.00 -2.00 36.43
C PRO A 23 6.90 -3.08 35.36
N LEU A 24 5.74 -3.72 35.27
CA LEU A 24 5.32 -4.51 34.11
C LEU A 24 5.27 -3.57 32.90
N ALA A 25 6.42 -3.38 32.26
CA ALA A 25 6.51 -2.73 30.96
C ALA A 25 5.87 -3.68 29.94
N LEU A 26 4.58 -3.46 29.68
CA LEU A 26 3.87 -4.01 28.53
C LEU A 26 4.57 -3.47 27.27
N LEU A 27 5.57 -4.19 26.76
CA LEU A 27 6.05 -4.01 25.39
C LEU A 27 4.93 -4.44 24.45
N SER A 28 4.09 -3.47 24.07
CA SER A 28 3.22 -3.61 22.92
C SER A 28 4.10 -3.64 21.67
N LEU A 29 4.45 -4.85 21.19
CA LEU A 29 4.97 -5.02 19.84
C LEU A 29 3.82 -4.67 18.89
N ALA A 30 3.70 -3.40 18.53
CA ALA A 30 2.91 -2.98 17.40
C ALA A 30 3.55 -3.62 16.15
N SER A 31 3.03 -4.77 15.75
CA SER A 31 3.31 -5.32 14.42
C SER A 31 2.82 -4.30 13.41
N ALA A 32 3.72 -3.51 12.85
CA ALA A 32 3.42 -2.67 11.72
C ALA A 32 3.08 -3.60 10.56
N SER A 33 1.79 -3.95 10.42
CA SER A 33 1.29 -4.52 9.19
C SER A 33 1.60 -3.50 8.11
N ALA A 34 2.55 -3.78 7.22
CA ALA A 34 2.80 -2.94 6.06
C ALA A 34 1.47 -2.85 5.30
N GLN A 35 0.75 -1.74 5.47
CA GLN A 35 -0.52 -1.53 4.81
C GLN A 35 -0.22 -1.51 3.31
N ARG A 36 -0.81 -2.45 2.57
CA ARG A 36 -0.72 -2.45 1.11
C ARG A 36 -1.32 -1.14 0.62
N LEU A 37 -0.51 -0.30 0.00
CA LEU A 37 -0.97 0.96 -0.57
C LEU A 37 -1.62 0.67 -1.93
N TYR A 38 -2.95 0.77 -1.94
CA TYR A 38 -3.80 0.70 -3.13
C TYR A 38 -4.11 2.08 -3.72
N TYR A 39 -3.58 3.14 -3.11
CA TYR A 39 -3.74 4.53 -3.52
C TYR A 39 -2.41 5.07 -4.05
N PRO A 40 -2.42 6.15 -4.85
CA PRO A 40 -1.19 6.77 -5.32
C PRO A 40 -0.25 7.09 -4.14
N PRO A 41 1.07 7.02 -4.35
CA PRO A 41 2.00 7.35 -3.29
C PRO A 41 1.80 8.82 -2.87
N PRO A 42 2.10 9.18 -1.61
CA PRO A 42 2.09 10.58 -1.20
C PRO A 42 3.03 11.41 -2.07
N THR A 43 2.72 12.71 -2.25
CA THR A 43 3.52 13.61 -3.08
C THR A 43 4.98 13.72 -2.64
N SER A 44 5.26 13.49 -1.36
CA SER A 44 6.63 13.43 -0.80
C SER A 44 7.49 12.29 -1.34
N HIS A 45 6.89 11.25 -1.92
CA HIS A 45 7.60 10.12 -2.52
C HIS A 45 7.92 10.33 -4.01
N LEU A 46 7.42 11.41 -4.61
CA LEU A 46 7.62 11.67 -6.03
C LEU A 46 9.06 12.08 -6.31
N LYS A 47 9.67 11.43 -7.31
CA LYS A 47 11.02 11.74 -7.78
C LYS A 47 10.91 12.56 -9.07
N MET A 48 11.62 13.69 -9.12
CA MET A 48 11.71 14.49 -10.33
C MET A 48 12.71 13.87 -11.30
N ASP A 49 12.24 13.08 -12.26
CA ASP A 49 13.07 12.64 -13.39
C ASP A 49 12.85 13.57 -14.60
N LYS A 50 13.94 14.05 -15.19
CA LYS A 50 13.92 14.96 -16.35
C LYS A 50 13.31 14.31 -17.60
N SER A 51 13.20 12.99 -17.66
CA SER A 51 12.57 12.27 -18.77
C SER A 51 11.05 12.25 -18.70
N CYS A 52 10.44 12.74 -17.62
CA CYS A 52 8.99 12.80 -17.48
C CYS A 52 8.38 13.99 -18.22
N VAL A 53 7.08 13.94 -18.45
CA VAL A 53 6.33 15.11 -18.93
C VAL A 53 6.39 16.21 -17.86
N MET A 54 6.86 17.39 -18.25
CA MET A 54 7.19 18.49 -17.32
C MET A 54 6.03 19.48 -17.08
N THR A 55 4.78 19.11 -17.34
CA THR A 55 3.63 19.97 -17.03
C THR A 55 3.44 20.05 -15.51
N ALA A 56 2.98 21.21 -15.01
CA ALA A 56 2.88 21.47 -13.56
C ALA A 56 1.98 20.44 -12.84
N ASP A 57 0.89 20.03 -13.50
CA ASP A 57 -0.06 19.04 -12.98
C ASP A 57 0.60 17.66 -12.86
N VAL A 58 1.24 17.18 -13.94
CA VAL A 58 1.91 15.88 -13.94
C VAL A 58 3.08 15.87 -12.97
N LYS A 59 3.82 16.97 -12.85
CA LYS A 59 5.00 17.04 -11.99
C LYS A 59 4.65 16.82 -10.51
N ASN A 60 3.60 17.45 -10.02
CA ASN A 60 3.32 17.54 -8.58
C ASN A 60 2.18 16.66 -8.09
N ASP A 61 1.41 16.03 -8.98
CA ASP A 61 0.26 15.19 -8.60
C ASP A 61 0.58 13.70 -8.79
N SER A 62 0.49 12.93 -7.70
CA SER A 62 0.79 11.50 -7.71
C SER A 62 -0.28 10.67 -8.42
N ARG A 63 -1.44 11.25 -8.77
CA ARG A 63 -2.46 10.61 -9.62
C ARG A 63 -2.02 10.48 -11.07
N PHE A 64 -0.95 11.17 -11.47
CA PHE A 64 -0.34 11.01 -12.78
C PHE A 64 0.95 10.19 -12.69
N ASP A 65 1.27 9.43 -13.72
CA ASP A 65 2.59 8.81 -13.84
C ASP A 65 3.59 9.77 -14.55
N CYS A 66 4.76 9.26 -14.93
CA CYS A 66 5.78 10.03 -15.64
C CYS A 66 5.35 10.47 -17.05
N GLN A 67 4.37 9.79 -17.65
CA GLN A 67 3.85 10.06 -18.99
C GLN A 67 2.53 10.86 -18.98
N GLY A 68 1.95 11.09 -17.81
CA GLY A 68 0.67 11.79 -17.65
C GLY A 68 -0.57 10.88 -17.74
N ALA A 69 -0.42 9.57 -17.66
CA ALA A 69 -1.56 8.67 -17.52
C ALA A 69 -2.24 8.90 -16.16
N LYS A 70 -3.55 8.64 -16.07
CA LYS A 70 -4.35 8.83 -14.84
C LYS A 70 -4.43 7.57 -14.01
N PHE A 71 -4.31 7.71 -12.70
CA PHE A 71 -4.41 6.61 -11.76
C PHE A 71 -5.80 5.96 -11.79
N GLN A 72 -5.82 4.64 -11.71
CA GLN A 72 -7.01 3.84 -11.55
C GLN A 72 -6.85 2.89 -10.36
N VAL A 73 -7.87 2.86 -9.51
CA VAL A 73 -7.94 1.92 -8.40
C VAL A 73 -8.00 0.50 -8.96
N SER A 74 -7.19 -0.39 -8.39
CA SER A 74 -7.08 -1.79 -8.81
C SER A 74 -6.61 -2.66 -7.64
N ARG A 75 -6.41 -3.96 -7.90
CA ARG A 75 -5.83 -4.90 -6.93
C ARG A 75 -4.31 -4.93 -6.89
N GLY A 76 -3.65 -4.06 -7.67
CA GLY A 76 -2.21 -3.84 -7.56
C GLY A 76 -1.84 -3.00 -6.34
N PHE A 77 -0.59 -3.05 -5.93
CA PHE A 77 -0.10 -2.27 -4.80
C PHE A 77 1.33 -1.77 -5.02
N PHE A 78 1.68 -0.71 -4.29
CA PHE A 78 2.99 -0.07 -4.37
C PHE A 78 4.14 -1.08 -4.21
N GLN A 79 5.05 -1.10 -5.19
CA GLN A 79 6.23 -1.96 -5.25
C GLN A 79 7.43 -1.09 -5.59
N PRO A 80 8.30 -0.77 -4.63
CA PRO A 80 9.38 0.20 -4.84
C PRO A 80 10.33 -0.26 -5.95
N CYS A 81 10.69 0.66 -6.83
CA CYS A 81 11.64 0.40 -7.91
C CYS A 81 12.57 1.60 -8.16
N SER A 82 13.73 1.30 -8.73
CA SER A 82 14.65 2.29 -9.30
C SER A 82 15.04 1.95 -10.75
N GLN A 83 14.80 0.71 -11.18
CA GLN A 83 15.15 0.19 -12.49
C GLN A 83 14.03 -0.71 -13.01
N HIS A 84 13.90 -0.81 -14.34
CA HIS A 84 12.89 -1.64 -14.99
C HIS A 84 12.97 -3.12 -14.58
N SER A 85 14.19 -3.63 -14.35
CA SER A 85 14.45 -5.02 -13.95
C SER A 85 13.77 -5.43 -12.64
N HIS A 86 13.50 -4.48 -11.73
CA HIS A 86 12.79 -4.77 -10.49
C HIS A 86 11.33 -5.21 -10.73
N CYS A 87 10.77 -4.90 -11.90
CA CYS A 87 9.38 -5.17 -12.25
C CYS A 87 9.19 -6.40 -13.14
N TYR A 88 10.26 -7.13 -13.48
CA TYR A 88 10.20 -8.32 -14.35
C TYR A 88 9.34 -9.45 -13.77
N ASP A 89 9.34 -9.58 -12.45
CA ASP A 89 8.52 -10.56 -11.73
C ASP A 89 7.16 -9.99 -11.30
N SER A 90 6.74 -8.85 -11.84
CA SER A 90 5.43 -8.26 -11.61
C SER A 90 4.51 -8.49 -12.80
N ARG A 91 3.22 -8.62 -12.52
CA ARG A 91 2.13 -8.76 -13.50
C ARG A 91 1.17 -7.59 -13.36
N GLU A 92 0.33 -7.42 -14.37
CA GLU A 92 -0.82 -6.52 -14.30
C GLU A 92 -1.66 -6.78 -13.04
N PRO A 93 -2.39 -5.77 -12.53
CA PRO A 93 -3.27 -6.01 -11.40
C PRO A 93 -4.33 -7.04 -11.78
N SER A 94 -4.72 -7.87 -10.81
CA SER A 94 -5.51 -9.08 -11.07
C SER A 94 -6.89 -8.79 -11.69
N ASP A 95 -7.44 -7.60 -11.46
CA ASP A 95 -8.67 -7.08 -12.08
C ASP A 95 -8.48 -6.57 -13.51
N TRP A 96 -7.24 -6.45 -14.01
CA TRP A 96 -6.92 -6.09 -15.39
C TRP A 96 -6.44 -7.28 -16.23
N CYS A 97 -6.28 -8.46 -15.63
CA CYS A 97 -5.77 -9.65 -16.31
C CYS A 97 -6.52 -9.94 -17.63
N VAL A 98 -7.85 -9.85 -17.60
CA VAL A 98 -8.66 -9.98 -18.80
C VAL A 98 -9.10 -8.58 -19.24
N MET A 99 -8.58 -8.15 -20.38
CA MET A 99 -8.83 -6.82 -20.89
C MET A 99 -10.29 -6.68 -21.37
N ALA A 100 -11.01 -5.70 -20.82
CA ALA A 100 -12.34 -5.36 -21.35
C ALA A 100 -12.23 -4.73 -22.75
N PRO A 101 -13.26 -4.85 -23.61
CA PRO A 101 -13.19 -4.46 -25.02
C PRO A 101 -12.75 -3.01 -25.23
N ASP A 102 -13.12 -2.07 -24.37
CA ASP A 102 -12.78 -0.66 -24.59
C ASP A 102 -11.32 -0.31 -24.27
N PHE A 103 -10.54 -1.25 -23.73
CA PHE A 103 -9.15 -1.03 -23.36
C PHE A 103 -8.18 -1.64 -24.36
N THR A 104 -6.97 -1.11 -24.40
CA THR A 104 -5.86 -1.66 -25.19
C THR A 104 -4.58 -1.50 -24.38
N TRP A 105 -3.75 -2.56 -24.34
CA TRP A 105 -2.46 -2.49 -23.69
C TRP A 105 -1.54 -1.52 -24.43
N THR A 106 -0.70 -0.83 -23.66
CA THR A 106 0.46 -0.16 -24.28
C THR A 106 1.47 -1.21 -24.72
N ASN A 107 2.52 -0.78 -25.41
CA ASN A 107 3.64 -1.66 -25.75
C ASN A 107 4.53 -2.00 -24.54
N LYS A 108 4.19 -1.53 -23.34
CA LYS A 108 4.94 -1.78 -22.10
C LYS A 108 4.12 -2.69 -21.19
N GLY A 109 4.77 -3.75 -20.71
CA GLY A 109 4.26 -4.46 -19.54
C GLY A 109 4.47 -3.65 -18.26
N CYS A 110 4.48 -4.35 -17.12
CA CYS A 110 4.90 -3.78 -15.86
C CYS A 110 6.30 -3.17 -15.97
N HIS A 111 6.43 -1.89 -15.62
CA HIS A 111 7.68 -1.17 -15.70
C HIS A 111 7.86 -0.24 -14.51
N CYS A 112 9.10 0.17 -14.29
CA CYS A 112 9.41 1.10 -13.21
C CYS A 112 9.10 2.51 -13.67
N ASP A 113 8.10 3.13 -13.06
CA ASP A 113 7.87 4.55 -13.23
C ASP A 113 8.82 5.32 -12.32
N LYS A 114 9.72 6.09 -12.93
CA LYS A 114 10.76 6.79 -12.18
C LYS A 114 10.22 7.90 -11.31
N LYS A 115 9.08 8.50 -11.68
CA LYS A 115 8.44 9.56 -10.90
C LYS A 115 7.79 9.00 -9.64
N LEU A 116 6.99 7.96 -9.79
CA LEU A 116 6.30 7.28 -8.70
C LEU A 116 7.25 6.40 -7.88
N GLY A 117 8.38 5.99 -8.45
CA GLY A 117 9.32 5.07 -7.83
C GLY A 117 8.71 3.69 -7.59
N SER A 118 7.74 3.28 -8.42
CA SER A 118 7.01 2.02 -8.26
C SER A 118 6.80 1.30 -9.59
N CYS A 119 6.63 -0.02 -9.51
CA CYS A 119 6.18 -0.82 -10.66
C CYS A 119 4.71 -0.53 -10.99
N ILE A 120 4.47 -0.03 -12.20
CA ILE A 120 3.14 0.29 -12.72
C ILE A 120 2.94 -0.37 -14.09
N ILE A 121 1.69 -0.40 -14.53
CA ILE A 121 1.31 -0.76 -15.90
C ILE A 121 0.31 0.25 -16.45
N GLU A 122 0.40 0.51 -17.75
CA GLU A 122 -0.45 1.47 -18.46
C GLU A 122 -1.41 0.74 -19.42
N ARG A 123 -2.59 1.31 -19.63
CA ARG A 123 -3.52 0.92 -20.69
C ARG A 123 -4.21 2.14 -21.27
N PHE A 124 -4.62 2.06 -22.53
CA PHE A 124 -5.41 3.09 -23.19
C PHE A 124 -6.90 2.76 -23.12
N ASN A 125 -7.73 3.73 -22.73
CA ASN A 125 -9.18 3.62 -22.79
C ASN A 125 -9.70 4.29 -24.05
N ARG A 126 -10.21 3.48 -24.99
CA ARG A 126 -10.73 3.93 -26.28
C ARG A 126 -12.01 4.75 -26.17
N ARG A 127 -12.80 4.54 -25.10
CA ARG A 127 -14.06 5.26 -24.89
C ARG A 127 -13.84 6.70 -24.45
N SER A 128 -12.93 6.91 -23.49
CA SER A 128 -12.61 8.23 -22.93
C SER A 128 -11.41 8.91 -23.59
N HIS A 129 -10.72 8.22 -24.51
CA HIS A 129 -9.50 8.69 -25.16
C HIS A 129 -8.40 9.10 -24.17
N ASP A 130 -8.26 8.38 -23.06
CA ASP A 130 -7.25 8.67 -22.04
C ASP A 130 -6.37 7.47 -21.67
N MET A 131 -5.16 7.79 -21.26
CA MET A 131 -4.19 6.83 -20.72
C MET A 131 -4.45 6.63 -19.23
N GLN A 132 -4.43 5.38 -18.80
CA GLN A 132 -4.67 4.98 -17.43
C GLN A 132 -3.51 4.15 -16.91
N TRP A 133 -3.14 4.32 -15.64
CA TRP A 133 -2.15 3.47 -14.99
C TRP A 133 -2.67 2.90 -13.68
N ALA A 134 -2.08 1.78 -13.29
CA ALA A 134 -2.31 1.13 -12.02
C ALA A 134 -1.02 0.47 -11.54
N PHE A 135 -0.94 0.17 -10.24
CA PHE A 135 0.15 -0.62 -9.70
C PHE A 135 0.13 -2.03 -10.27
N CYS A 136 1.32 -2.62 -10.41
CA CYS A 136 1.44 -4.04 -10.70
C CYS A 136 1.15 -4.90 -9.45
N THR A 137 1.07 -6.21 -9.65
CA THR A 137 0.98 -7.24 -8.59
C THR A 137 2.18 -8.18 -8.72
N PRO A 138 2.88 -8.56 -7.64
CA PRO A 138 3.95 -9.55 -7.74
C PRO A 138 3.42 -10.86 -8.31
N LYS A 139 4.18 -11.52 -9.19
CA LYS A 139 3.75 -12.76 -9.87
C LYS A 139 3.32 -13.86 -8.91
N LYS A 140 3.92 -13.92 -7.71
CA LYS A 140 3.56 -14.89 -6.65
C LYS A 140 2.16 -14.68 -6.07
N GLU A 141 1.62 -13.48 -6.18
CA GLU A 141 0.31 -13.08 -5.67
C GLU A 141 -0.70 -12.81 -6.78
N PHE A 142 -0.24 -12.84 -8.03
CA PHE A 142 -1.09 -12.63 -9.19
C PHE A 142 -2.04 -13.80 -9.36
N TYR A 143 -3.32 -13.49 -9.58
CA TYR A 143 -4.30 -14.47 -10.01
C TYR A 143 -5.28 -13.86 -11.00
N CYS A 144 -5.67 -14.66 -11.99
CA CYS A 144 -6.61 -14.26 -13.02
C CYS A 144 -7.93 -15.03 -12.88
N GLU A 145 -8.99 -14.37 -12.40
CA GLU A 145 -10.34 -14.96 -12.38
C GLU A 145 -11.04 -14.64 -13.70
N SER A 146 -11.15 -15.62 -14.58
CA SER A 146 -11.91 -15.49 -15.83
C SER A 146 -13.43 -15.43 -15.60
N ARG A 147 -13.93 -15.78 -14.40
CA ARG A 147 -15.37 -15.94 -14.13
C ARG A 147 -16.18 -14.64 -14.06
N HIS A 148 -15.55 -13.48 -13.86
CA HIS A 148 -16.26 -12.20 -13.83
C HIS A 148 -16.74 -11.70 -15.21
N TYR A 149 -16.27 -12.28 -16.32
CA TYR A 149 -16.64 -11.85 -17.68
C TYR A 149 -17.97 -12.41 -18.17
N GLN A 150 -18.54 -13.41 -17.49
CA GLN A 150 -19.78 -14.03 -17.93
C GLN A 150 -20.99 -13.10 -17.84
N TRP A 151 -20.92 -12.05 -17.00
CA TRP A 151 -21.97 -11.03 -16.83
C TRP A 151 -21.77 -9.78 -17.69
N MET A 152 -20.58 -9.57 -18.26
CA MET A 152 -20.25 -8.42 -19.12
C MET A 152 -20.37 -8.73 -20.62
N GLN A 153 -20.65 -9.98 -21.00
CA GLN A 153 -20.99 -10.31 -22.37
C GLN A 153 -22.39 -9.76 -22.69
N PRO A 154 -22.60 -8.99 -23.77
CA PRO A 154 -23.93 -8.73 -24.26
C PRO A 154 -24.59 -10.08 -24.54
N GLN A 155 -25.73 -10.34 -23.88
CA GLN A 155 -26.56 -11.51 -24.15
C GLN A 155 -26.87 -11.47 -25.65
N LYS A 156 -26.27 -12.38 -26.44
CA LYS A 156 -26.64 -12.52 -27.85
C LYS A 156 -28.12 -12.86 -27.86
N ALA A 157 -28.95 -11.93 -28.29
CA ALA A 157 -30.37 -12.15 -28.47
C ALA A 157 -30.54 -13.39 -29.33
N LYS A 158 -31.10 -14.46 -28.77
CA LYS A 158 -31.55 -15.61 -29.54
C LYS A 158 -32.63 -15.08 -30.49
N LYS A 159 -32.32 -15.02 -31.79
CA LYS A 159 -33.35 -14.88 -32.82
C LYS A 159 -34.26 -16.10 -32.70
N GLN A 160 -35.53 -15.85 -32.37
CA GLN A 160 -36.62 -16.79 -32.59
C GLN A 160 -36.89 -16.94 -34.08
#